data_AF-A0A2U8T2B9-F1
#
_entry.id   AF-A0A2U8T2B9-F1
#
_cell.length_a   1.000
_cell.length_b   1.000
_cell.length_c   1.000
_cell.angle_alpha   90.00
_cell.angle_beta   90.00
_cell.angle_gamma   90.00
#
_symmetry.space_group_name_H-M   'P 1'
#
loop_
_entity.id
_entity.type
_entity.pdbx_description
1 polymer ?
#
loop_
_entity_poly.entity_id
_entity_poly.type
_entity_poly.pdbx_seq_one_letter_code
_entity_poly.pdbx_strand_id
1 'polypeptide(L)'
;MDTDFKVWLGIVDTLANTFLEPDGTVRVNFIDFAFSCGLATKRVDSRLRKRFSDSLTRLQHTHFQFIKNSTVEGKKVKIDMSLVSTSYYDEGTDEVILSRNKKVT
;
A
#
# COMPACT_ATOMS: atom_id res chain seq x y z
N MET A 1 9.26 -11.99 1.12
CA MET A 1 8.89 -11.89 -0.31
C MET A 1 7.46 -12.38 -0.59
N ASP A 2 7.07 -13.63 -0.28
CA ASP A 2 5.66 -14.09 -0.49
C ASP A 2 4.62 -13.21 0.23
N THR A 3 4.90 -12.79 1.46
CA THR A 3 4.00 -11.89 2.22
C THR A 3 3.92 -10.49 1.61
N ASP A 4 5.06 -9.90 1.21
CA ASP A 4 5.05 -8.54 0.64
C ASP A 4 4.30 -8.48 -0.69
N PHE A 5 4.44 -9.52 -1.51
CA PHE A 5 3.69 -9.60 -2.76
C PHE A 5 2.18 -9.73 -2.50
N LYS A 6 1.76 -10.57 -1.55
CA LYS A 6 0.35 -10.70 -1.16
C LYS A 6 -0.23 -9.42 -0.55
N VAL A 7 0.52 -8.76 0.32
CA VAL A 7 0.13 -7.47 0.91
C VAL A 7 0.04 -6.41 -0.18
N TRP A 8 0.96 -6.39 -1.14
CA TRP A 8 0.87 -5.50 -2.29
C TRP A 8 -0.39 -5.74 -3.12
N LEU A 9 -0.72 -7.00 -3.45
CA LEU A 9 -1.96 -7.33 -4.14
C LEU A 9 -3.19 -6.90 -3.33
N GLY A 10 -3.17 -7.09 -2.01
CA GLY A 10 -4.22 -6.62 -1.12
C GLY A 10 -4.37 -5.10 -1.13
N ILE A 11 -3.27 -4.34 -1.12
CA ILE A 11 -3.29 -2.87 -1.25
C ILE A 11 -3.97 -2.46 -2.56
N VAL A 12 -3.56 -3.07 -3.67
CA VAL A 12 -4.14 -2.77 -5.00
C VAL A 12 -5.63 -3.11 -5.03
N ASP A 13 -6.01 -4.28 -4.52
CA ASP A 13 -7.40 -4.74 -4.47
C ASP A 13 -8.27 -3.82 -3.60
N THR A 14 -7.88 -3.55 -2.35
CA THR A 14 -8.61 -2.66 -1.44
C THR A 14 -8.74 -1.25 -2.02
N LEU A 15 -7.66 -0.70 -2.57
CA LEU A 15 -7.71 0.62 -3.19
C LEU A 15 -8.63 0.64 -4.41
N ALA A 16 -8.69 -0.42 -5.21
CA ALA A 16 -9.52 -0.47 -6.41
C ALA A 16 -11.01 -0.72 -6.12
N ASN A 17 -11.31 -1.55 -5.12
CA ASN A 17 -12.64 -2.12 -4.91
C ASN A 17 -13.38 -1.59 -3.66
N THR A 18 -12.73 -0.77 -2.82
CA THR A 18 -13.35 -0.16 -1.63
C THR A 18 -13.65 1.31 -1.84
N PHE A 19 -14.68 1.82 -1.13
CA PHE A 19 -14.99 3.24 -1.11
C PHE A 19 -13.80 4.04 -0.54
N LEU A 20 -13.41 5.10 -1.25
CA LEU A 20 -12.41 6.05 -0.79
C LEU A 20 -13.09 7.22 -0.08
N GLU A 21 -12.51 7.62 1.05
CA GLU A 21 -12.83 8.88 1.68
C GLU A 21 -12.48 10.07 0.76
N PRO A 22 -13.07 11.26 0.97
CA PRO A 22 -12.83 12.43 0.11
C PRO A 22 -11.37 12.85 -0.02
N ASP A 23 -10.52 12.52 0.96
CA ASP A 23 -9.09 12.79 0.98
C ASP A 23 -8.27 11.76 0.16
N GLY A 24 -8.90 10.68 -0.29
CA GLY A 24 -8.28 9.57 -1.00
C GLY A 24 -7.75 8.45 -0.09
N THR A 25 -8.15 8.46 1.18
CA THR A 25 -7.82 7.42 2.16
C THR A 25 -8.88 6.31 2.16
N VAL A 26 -8.46 5.08 2.43
CA VAL A 26 -9.34 3.97 2.78
C VAL A 26 -8.93 3.43 4.14
N ARG A 27 -9.93 3.12 4.96
CA ARG A 27 -9.79 2.42 6.23
C ARG A 27 -10.58 1.13 6.14
N VAL A 28 -9.93 0.02 6.47
CA VAL A 28 -10.52 -1.32 6.42
C VAL A 28 -10.07 -2.09 7.65
N ASN A 29 -10.93 -2.93 8.24
CA ASN A 29 -10.47 -3.75 9.35
C ASN A 29 -9.38 -4.73 8.86
N PHE A 30 -8.54 -5.21 9.78
CA PHE A 30 -7.44 -6.08 9.39
C PHE A 30 -7.89 -7.40 8.74
N ILE A 31 -9.03 -7.96 9.16
CA ILE A 31 -9.53 -9.25 8.67
C ILE A 31 -9.93 -9.15 7.20
N ASP A 32 -10.68 -8.11 6.84
CA ASP A 32 -11.11 -7.80 5.48
C ASP A 32 -9.91 -7.49 4.59
N PHE A 33 -8.93 -6.75 5.12
CA PHE A 33 -7.67 -6.55 4.41
C PHE A 33 -6.90 -7.86 4.18
N ALA A 34 -6.86 -8.76 5.17
CA ALA A 34 -6.22 -10.06 5.03
C ALA A 34 -6.91 -10.93 3.97
N PHE A 35 -8.23 -10.80 3.80
CA PHE A 35 -8.97 -11.40 2.69
C PHE A 35 -8.56 -10.82 1.33
N SER A 36 -8.45 -9.50 1.20
CA SER A 36 -7.90 -8.86 -0.01
C SER A 36 -6.48 -9.33 -0.33
N CYS A 37 -5.69 -9.68 0.68
CA CYS A 37 -4.36 -10.29 0.53
C CYS A 37 -4.39 -11.79 0.14
N GLY A 38 -5.57 -12.39 -0.05
CA GLY A 38 -5.75 -13.80 -0.41
C GLY A 38 -5.51 -14.79 0.73
N LEU A 39 -5.64 -14.38 1.99
CA LEU A 39 -5.51 -15.28 3.15
C LEU A 39 -6.88 -15.82 3.59
N ALA A 40 -6.95 -17.13 3.87
CA ALA A 40 -8.10 -17.72 4.55
C ALA A 40 -8.05 -17.42 6.06
N THR A 41 -9.12 -16.86 6.61
CA THR A 41 -9.23 -16.26 7.95
C THR A 41 -8.98 -17.16 9.17
N LYS A 42 -8.80 -18.47 8.98
CA LYS A 42 -8.59 -19.41 10.10
C LYS A 42 -7.27 -19.20 10.89
N ARG A 43 -6.43 -18.22 10.52
CA ARG A 43 -5.12 -17.94 11.15
C ARG A 43 -4.78 -16.44 11.24
N VAL A 44 -5.74 -15.59 11.59
CA VAL A 44 -5.44 -14.18 11.94
C VAL A 44 -4.99 -14.12 13.41
N ASP A 45 -3.68 -14.22 13.63
CA ASP A 45 -3.04 -14.11 14.94
C ASP A 45 -2.14 -12.85 15.03
N SER A 46 -1.63 -12.55 16.23
CA SER A 46 -0.73 -11.41 16.46
C SER A 46 0.55 -11.48 15.61
N ARG A 47 1.03 -12.69 15.29
CA ARG A 47 2.21 -12.88 14.45
C ARG A 47 1.93 -12.49 12.99
N LEU A 48 0.74 -12.79 12.48
CA LEU A 48 0.31 -12.37 11.15
C LEU A 48 0.17 -10.85 11.08
N ARG A 49 -0.48 -10.25 12.09
CA ARG A 49 -0.64 -8.79 12.21
C ARG A 49 0.69 -8.07 12.17
N LYS A 50 1.66 -8.54 12.96
CA LYS A 50 3.03 -8.00 12.95
C LYS A 50 3.68 -8.13 11.56
N ARG A 51 3.59 -9.30 10.93
CA ARG A 51 4.17 -9.52 9.60
C ARG A 51 3.57 -8.59 8.54
N PHE A 52 2.28 -8.31 8.64
CA PHE A 52 1.58 -7.39 7.75
C PHE A 52 2.00 -5.94 8.02
N SER A 53 2.07 -5.53 9.28
CA SER A 53 2.58 -4.21 9.68
C SER A 53 4.01 -3.97 9.16
N ASP A 54 4.90 -4.94 9.34
CA ASP A 54 6.27 -4.87 8.82
C ASP A 54 6.29 -4.78 7.29
N SER A 55 5.35 -5.46 6.61
CA SER A 55 5.24 -5.47 5.15
C SER A 55 4.70 -4.15 4.60
N LEU A 56 3.64 -3.60 5.20
CA LEU A 56 3.09 -2.28 4.89
C LEU A 56 4.18 -1.20 5.02
N THR A 57 4.99 -1.27 6.09
CA THR A 57 6.12 -0.36 6.31
C THR A 57 7.14 -0.45 5.17
N ARG A 58 7.56 -1.66 4.78
CA ARG A 58 8.50 -1.84 3.65
C ARG A 58 7.93 -1.37 2.31
N LEU A 59 6.65 -1.63 2.06
CA LEU A 59 5.98 -1.23 0.82
C LEU A 59 5.82 0.28 0.71
N GLN A 60 5.57 0.98 1.83
CA GLN A 60 5.56 2.45 1.86
C GLN A 60 6.89 3.05 1.41
N HIS A 61 8.01 2.38 1.73
CA HIS A 61 9.36 2.76 1.32
C HIS A 61 9.80 2.16 -0.02
N THR A 62 8.89 1.55 -0.79
CA THR A 62 9.20 1.04 -2.11
C THR A 62 8.84 2.08 -3.17
N HIS A 63 9.85 2.44 -3.97
CA HIS A 63 9.79 3.52 -4.94
C HIS A 63 10.08 3.02 -6.36
N PHE A 64 9.48 3.68 -7.35
CA PHE A 64 9.88 3.57 -8.75
C PHE A 64 10.33 4.93 -9.27
N GLN A 65 11.31 4.88 -10.15
CA GLN A 65 11.90 6.06 -10.74
C GLN A 65 11.53 6.15 -12.22
N PHE A 66 10.91 7.26 -12.61
CA PHE A 66 10.74 7.62 -14.02
C PHE A 66 11.82 8.62 -14.44
N ILE A 67 12.29 8.48 -15.67
CA ILE A 67 13.22 9.41 -16.28
C ILE A 67 12.56 9.98 -17.53
N LYS A 68 12.40 11.30 -17.59
CA LYS A 68 11.90 12.00 -18.79
C LYS A 68 12.88 13.09 -19.22
N ASN A 69 12.81 13.48 -20.49
CA ASN A 69 13.56 14.62 -20.98
C ASN A 69 13.08 15.91 -20.32
N SER A 70 14.01 16.78 -19.97
CA SER A 70 13.71 18.11 -19.45
C SER A 70 13.29 19.03 -20.60
N THR A 71 12.62 20.13 -20.26
CA THR A 71 12.39 21.25 -21.17
C THR A 71 13.69 22.00 -21.49
N VAL A 72 14.75 21.80 -20.70
CA VAL A 72 16.10 22.29 -20.99
C VAL A 72 16.85 21.25 -21.82
N GLU A 73 17.35 21.67 -22.97
CA GLU A 73 18.08 20.81 -23.91
C GLU A 73 19.25 20.08 -23.23
N GLY A 74 19.39 18.79 -23.55
CA GLY A 74 20.41 17.92 -22.97
C GLY A 74 20.20 17.50 -21.51
N LYS A 75 19.18 18.01 -20.80
CA LYS A 75 18.91 17.65 -19.40
C LYS A 75 17.78 16.62 -19.27
N LYS A 76 17.84 15.84 -18.18
CA LYS A 76 16.82 14.85 -17.81
C LYS A 76 16.21 15.19 -16.45
N VAL A 77 14.92 14.89 -16.28
CA VAL A 77 14.22 14.96 -15.01
C VAL A 77 14.05 13.55 -14.48
N LYS A 78 14.53 13.31 -13.26
CA LYS A 78 14.25 12.09 -12.50
C LYS A 78 13.04 12.35 -11.60
N ILE A 79 12.05 11.49 -11.66
CA ILE A 79 10.84 11.54 -10.85
C ILE A 79 10.84 10.29 -9.99
N ASP A 80 11.01 10.47 -8.69
CA ASP A 80 10.91 9.41 -7.69
C ASP A 80 9.48 9.40 -7.14
N MET A 81 8.81 8.25 -7.15
CA MET A 81 7.45 8.08 -6.66
C MET A 81 7.32 6.78 -5.87
N SER A 82 6.65 6.85 -4.72
CA SER A 82 6.31 5.68 -3.92
C SER A 82 5.12 4.91 -4.53
N LEU A 83 5.07 3.60 -4.28
CA LEU A 83 3.94 2.73 -4.67
C LEU A 83 2.62 3.13 -4.01
N VAL A 84 2.70 3.55 -2.76
CA VAL A 84 1.56 3.98 -1.93
C VAL A 84 1.98 5.22 -1.15
N SER A 85 1.06 6.14 -0.89
CA SER A 85 1.38 7.36 -0.13
C SER A 85 1.45 7.05 1.37
N THR A 86 0.42 6.40 1.89
CA THR A 86 0.33 5.97 3.28
C THR A 86 -0.07 4.50 3.33
N SER A 87 0.62 3.68 4.12
CA SER A 87 0.20 2.31 4.39
C SER A 87 0.68 1.86 5.76
N TYR A 88 -0.23 1.77 6.73
CA TYR A 88 0.08 1.28 8.07
C TYR A 88 -1.10 0.53 8.70
N TYR A 89 -0.78 -0.23 9.74
CA TYR A 89 -1.74 -0.94 10.57
C TYR A 89 -1.84 -0.25 11.94
N ASP A 90 -3.04 0.11 12.34
CA ASP A 90 -3.35 0.64 13.67
C ASP A 90 -3.82 -0.51 14.58
N GLU A 91 -2.96 -0.89 15.53
CA GLU A 91 -3.27 -1.95 16.50
C GLU A 91 -4.39 -1.54 17.48
N GLY A 92 -4.60 -0.25 17.70
CA GLY A 92 -5.61 0.28 18.63
C GLY A 92 -7.02 0.18 18.07
N THR A 93 -7.20 0.46 16.78
CA THR A 93 -8.52 0.36 16.11
C THR A 93 -8.72 -0.94 15.34
N ASP A 94 -7.65 -1.73 15.20
CA ASP A 94 -7.61 -2.95 14.39
C ASP A 94 -7.83 -2.72 12.87
N GLU A 95 -7.33 -1.60 12.36
CA GLU A 95 -7.57 -1.14 11.00
C GLU A 95 -6.27 -1.00 10.20
N VAL A 96 -6.37 -1.26 8.90
CA VAL A 96 -5.34 -0.94 7.91
C VAL A 96 -5.76 0.33 7.19
N ILE A 97 -4.86 1.30 7.15
CA ILE A 97 -5.09 2.63 6.58
C ILE A 97 -4.19 2.76 5.36
N LEU A 98 -4.81 3.00 4.19
CA LEU A 98 -4.11 3.13 2.91
C LEU A 98 -4.50 4.43 2.22
N SER A 99 -3.57 5.05 1.48
CA SER A 99 -3.88 6.18 0.61
C SER A 99 -3.14 6.10 -0.72
N ARG A 100 -3.84 6.42 -1.82
CA ARG A 100 -3.26 6.35 -3.16
C ARG A 100 -2.22 7.45 -3.37
N ASN A 101 -1.16 7.12 -4.10
CA ASN A 101 -0.28 8.14 -4.64
C ASN A 101 -0.96 8.80 -5.85
N LYS A 102 -1.32 10.08 -5.72
CA LYS A 102 -2.06 10.86 -6.73
C LYS A 102 -1.34 11.01 -8.08
N LYS A 103 -0.06 10.64 -8.17
CA LYS A 103 0.73 10.71 -9.41
C LYS A 103 0.78 9.40 -10.20
N VAL A 104 0.16 8.34 -9.69
CA VAL A 104 0.24 6.95 -10.22
C VAL A 104 -1.09 6.50 -10.82
N THR A 105 -2.10 7.36 -10.85
CA THR A 105 -3.42 7.14 -11.45
C THR A 105 -3.63 8.12 -12.59
#